data_AF-A0A6L4YPI9-F1
#
_entry.id   AF-A0A6L4YPI9-F1
#
_cell.length_a   1.000
_cell.length_b   1.000
_cell.length_c   1.000
_cell.angle_alpha   90.00
_cell.angle_beta   90.00
_cell.angle_gamma   90.00
#
_symmetry.space_group_name_H-M   'P 1'
#
loop_
_entity.id
_entity.type
_entity.pdbx_description
1 polymer ?
#
loop_
_entity_poly.entity_id
_entity_poly.type
_entity_poly.pdbx_seq_one_letter_code
_entity_poly.pdbx_strand_id
1 'polypeptide(L)'
;TSGSSLISGAPVEPNIVEYNGFSEQFLKMPSSGIPYSSLVINNSSSSGVVLNSNITIIGELALNNGLLITGSYDLILESDATIGGTPSAASMIVATGSGKLKKGFTSSGSFTFPVGDNDGSADYSPVALIFTSGSFSQAYAAVNLIANAYPGTSGSYLNRYWNVTAEGITDFSCNAQFDYVQADVTGIENDIFCYRVAPTSNQFDPANTSSHQLYATAISSFGSFTGKQHDNSGWPLVYTVTGSGFYCEGGAGIEVNLSGSEADVTYSLFKDGVAQSPIMAGTGMPISFGYQLSGTYTIDGTNNNGTTQMAGTAVIIENSFVTPSVTISTEVSEVCEGTEVIYIANAINGGYEPIYQWLVDGLETGENSITLAYIPENNDQISLILTSSEPCTLENPVQSNSLTAVVNALPVVSWTFFEPDTLCEAWESVQLSGGLPEGGNYSGAGVSGNIFNPTTAGPGNHQITYTYENENGCISQASFNLFVDICEDIKIIKSYSDIYPNPTSGIITIGMNNNQEILNIEVYNSLGMTVYKKQGS
;
A
#
# COMPACT_ATOMS: atom_id res chain seq x y z
N THR A 1 -23.60 18.92 70.76
CA THR A 1 -23.83 19.36 72.16
C THR A 1 -24.12 18.12 73.00
N SER A 2 -23.69 17.98 74.25
CA SER A 2 -23.82 18.90 75.38
C SER A 2 -22.52 19.23 76.12
N GLY A 3 -22.36 20.49 76.52
CA GLY A 3 -21.33 20.95 77.44
C GLY A 3 -21.21 22.46 77.42
N SER A 4 -21.84 23.12 78.39
CA SER A 4 -21.97 24.56 78.56
C SER A 4 -20.71 25.21 79.17
N SER A 5 -20.01 26.01 78.36
CA SER A 5 -19.34 27.26 78.72
C SER A 5 -18.71 27.82 77.43
N LEU A 6 -18.73 29.15 77.26
CA LEU A 6 -17.80 30.00 76.49
C LEU A 6 -18.51 31.06 75.63
N ILE A 7 -18.30 32.31 76.07
CA ILE A 7 -17.87 33.49 75.30
C ILE A 7 -18.73 33.92 74.10
N SER A 8 -19.19 35.16 74.18
CA SER A 8 -19.77 35.99 73.12
C SER A 8 -18.78 36.32 71.99
N GLY A 9 -18.28 35.30 71.29
CA GLY A 9 -17.60 35.46 70.01
C GLY A 9 -18.56 35.11 68.89
N ALA A 10 -18.66 35.96 67.86
CA ALA A 10 -19.24 35.54 66.60
C ALA A 10 -18.56 34.23 66.15
N PRO A 11 -19.29 33.26 65.55
CA PRO A 11 -18.68 32.01 65.08
C PRO A 11 -17.47 32.34 64.20
N VAL A 12 -16.30 31.82 64.58
CA VAL A 12 -15.10 31.93 63.75
C VAL A 12 -15.32 31.02 62.55
N GLU A 13 -15.45 31.61 61.36
CA GLU A 13 -15.46 30.87 60.09
C GLU A 13 -14.20 29.97 60.02
N PRO A 14 -14.35 28.67 59.71
CA PRO A 14 -13.23 27.75 59.68
C PRO A 14 -12.28 28.10 58.52
N ASN A 15 -10.96 27.95 58.74
CA ASN A 15 -9.94 28.09 57.71
C ASN A 15 -9.71 26.79 56.89
N ILE A 16 -10.57 25.79 57.10
CA ILE A 16 -10.69 24.54 56.33
C ILE A 16 -12.13 24.50 55.83
N VAL A 17 -12.33 24.57 54.51
CA VAL A 17 -13.67 24.66 53.90
C VAL A 17 -13.79 23.77 52.68
N GLU A 18 -14.96 23.17 52.51
CA GLU A 18 -15.34 22.40 51.34
C GLU A 18 -16.64 22.95 50.73
N TYR A 19 -16.62 23.25 49.43
CA TYR A 19 -17.78 23.71 48.67
C TYR A 19 -18.37 22.54 47.87
N ASN A 20 -19.58 22.12 48.24
CA ASN A 20 -20.35 21.05 47.59
C ASN A 20 -21.66 21.60 47.01
N GLY A 21 -22.19 20.95 45.98
CA GLY A 21 -23.56 21.18 45.50
C GLY A 21 -23.69 21.28 43.98
N PHE A 22 -24.87 21.79 43.56
CA PHE A 22 -25.30 21.90 42.17
C PHE A 22 -25.75 23.32 41.80
N SER A 23 -25.51 24.30 42.67
CA SER A 23 -25.86 25.71 42.44
C SER A 23 -24.63 26.59 42.60
N GLU A 24 -24.68 27.80 42.03
CA GLU A 24 -23.68 28.84 42.28
C GLU A 24 -23.48 29.07 43.79
N GLN A 25 -22.24 29.25 44.19
CA GLN A 25 -21.84 29.57 45.56
C GLN A 25 -20.83 30.70 45.55
N PHE A 26 -20.77 31.46 46.64
CA PHE A 26 -19.84 32.56 46.76
C PHE A 26 -18.81 32.28 47.85
N LEU A 27 -17.54 32.49 47.51
CA LEU A 27 -16.40 32.37 48.40
C LEU A 27 -15.87 33.76 48.75
N LYS A 28 -15.71 34.03 50.04
CA LYS A 28 -15.11 35.26 50.57
C LYS A 28 -14.07 34.90 51.62
N MET A 29 -13.14 35.80 51.91
CA MET A 29 -12.21 35.60 53.02
C MET A 29 -12.94 35.45 54.35
N PRO A 30 -12.44 34.61 55.27
CA PRO A 30 -12.94 34.55 56.63
C PRO A 30 -12.90 35.94 57.28
N SER A 31 -13.93 36.29 58.06
CA SER A 31 -13.97 37.58 58.77
C SER A 31 -12.83 37.75 59.78
N SER A 32 -12.18 36.65 60.17
CA SER A 32 -10.97 36.64 61.00
C SER A 32 -9.73 37.15 60.27
N GLY A 33 -9.76 37.25 58.93
CA GLY A 33 -8.61 37.57 58.09
C GLY A 33 -7.59 36.44 57.96
N ILE A 34 -7.85 35.27 58.56
CA ILE A 34 -6.94 34.13 58.50
C ILE A 34 -7.05 33.46 57.12
N PRO A 35 -5.94 33.27 56.38
CA PRO A 35 -5.93 32.52 55.13
C PRO A 35 -6.42 31.08 55.26
N TYR A 36 -6.93 30.52 54.16
CA TYR A 36 -7.35 29.11 54.13
C TYR A 36 -6.13 28.18 54.19
N SER A 37 -6.14 27.24 55.13
CA SER A 37 -5.17 26.14 55.17
C SER A 37 -5.63 24.94 54.34
N SER A 38 -6.91 24.83 54.03
CA SER A 38 -7.45 23.88 53.07
C SER A 38 -8.75 24.40 52.47
N LEU A 39 -8.82 24.42 51.15
CA LEU A 39 -10.02 24.77 50.39
C LEU A 39 -10.30 23.66 49.38
N VAL A 40 -11.45 23.01 49.49
CA VAL A 40 -11.84 21.91 48.59
C VAL A 40 -13.01 22.38 47.72
N ILE A 41 -12.87 22.24 46.41
CA ILE A 41 -13.91 22.52 45.43
C ILE A 41 -14.45 21.19 44.91
N ASN A 42 -15.72 20.93 45.21
CA ASN A 42 -16.49 19.77 44.78
C ASN A 42 -17.90 20.19 44.28
N ASN A 43 -18.04 21.43 43.82
CA ASN A 43 -19.30 22.01 43.36
C ASN A 43 -19.50 21.73 41.87
N SER A 44 -20.42 20.84 41.54
CA SER A 44 -20.70 20.42 40.17
C SER A 44 -21.54 21.40 39.32
N SER A 45 -21.82 22.60 39.82
CA SER A 45 -22.50 23.67 39.06
C SER A 45 -21.60 24.23 37.96
N SER A 46 -22.15 24.49 36.77
CA SER A 46 -21.44 25.21 35.70
C SER A 46 -21.19 26.69 36.03
N SER A 47 -21.94 27.26 36.98
CA SER A 47 -21.67 28.60 37.55
C SER A 47 -20.60 28.56 38.65
N GLY A 48 -20.19 27.38 39.10
CA GLY A 48 -19.08 27.18 40.02
C GLY A 48 -19.19 27.88 41.38
N VAL A 49 -18.02 28.07 41.99
CA VAL A 49 -17.80 28.85 43.21
C VAL A 49 -17.14 30.16 42.80
N VAL A 50 -17.79 31.30 43.04
CA VAL A 50 -17.36 32.63 42.60
C VAL A 50 -16.72 33.39 43.75
N LEU A 51 -15.57 34.01 43.51
CA LEU A 51 -14.92 34.88 44.49
C LEU A 51 -15.71 36.18 44.69
N ASN A 52 -15.90 36.57 45.95
CA ASN A 52 -16.47 37.84 46.39
C ASN A 52 -15.48 38.74 47.14
N SER A 53 -14.23 38.29 47.28
CA SER A 53 -13.09 39.05 47.78
C SER A 53 -11.81 38.37 47.29
N ASN A 54 -10.65 39.04 47.39
CA ASN A 54 -9.37 38.35 47.21
C ASN A 54 -9.28 37.22 48.24
N ILE A 55 -8.84 36.04 47.82
CA ILE A 55 -8.71 34.85 48.67
C ILE A 55 -7.24 34.49 48.79
N THR A 56 -6.76 34.23 50.01
CA THR A 56 -5.41 33.72 50.25
C THR A 56 -5.47 32.29 50.79
N ILE A 57 -4.65 31.42 50.22
CA ILE A 57 -4.50 30.01 50.60
C ILE A 57 -3.03 29.77 50.95
N ILE A 58 -2.80 29.22 52.14
CA ILE A 58 -1.47 28.87 52.67
C ILE A 58 -1.19 27.37 52.64
N GLY A 59 -2.22 26.54 52.44
CA GLY A 59 -2.10 25.09 52.34
C GLY A 59 -2.65 24.56 51.01
N GLU A 60 -3.58 23.62 51.05
CA GLU A 60 -4.06 22.95 49.84
C GLU A 60 -5.32 23.62 49.25
N LEU A 61 -5.32 23.84 47.94
CA LEU A 61 -6.54 24.00 47.14
C LEU A 61 -6.79 22.72 46.36
N ALA A 62 -7.78 21.92 46.76
CA ALA A 62 -8.15 20.69 46.06
C ALA A 62 -9.25 20.96 45.04
N LEU A 63 -8.93 20.80 43.75
CA LEU A 63 -9.88 20.89 42.64
C LEU A 63 -10.37 19.49 42.26
N ASN A 64 -11.34 18.99 43.02
CA ASN A 64 -11.87 17.64 42.83
C ASN A 64 -12.96 17.62 41.75
N ASN A 65 -13.88 18.59 41.80
CA ASN A 65 -14.96 18.74 40.83
C ASN A 65 -15.51 20.17 40.91
N GLY A 66 -15.74 20.83 39.78
CA GLY A 66 -16.28 22.18 39.73
C GLY A 66 -15.30 23.29 39.39
N LEU A 67 -15.88 24.44 39.07
CA LEU A 67 -15.15 25.63 38.68
C LEU A 67 -14.95 26.57 39.88
N LEU A 68 -13.75 27.11 40.04
CA LEU A 68 -13.46 28.22 40.95
C LEU A 68 -13.22 29.50 40.14
N ILE A 69 -14.14 30.45 40.22
CA ILE A 69 -14.21 31.62 39.32
C ILE A 69 -13.66 32.86 40.03
N THR A 70 -12.60 33.46 39.47
CA THR A 70 -11.93 34.61 40.09
C THR A 70 -12.73 35.91 39.98
N GLY A 71 -13.47 36.10 38.88
CA GLY A 71 -14.19 37.34 38.59
C GLY A 71 -13.25 38.55 38.64
N SER A 72 -13.50 39.49 39.53
CA SER A 72 -12.66 40.67 39.72
C SER A 72 -11.62 40.55 40.84
N TYR A 73 -11.52 39.39 41.48
CA TYR A 73 -10.72 39.20 42.69
C TYR A 73 -9.58 38.21 42.48
N ASP A 74 -8.47 38.43 43.17
CA ASP A 74 -7.31 37.55 43.06
C ASP A 74 -7.47 36.31 43.96
N LEU A 75 -7.09 35.16 43.40
CA LEU A 75 -6.85 33.94 44.15
C LEU A 75 -5.34 33.81 44.37
N ILE A 76 -4.91 33.83 45.63
CA ILE A 76 -3.50 33.93 46.01
C ILE A 76 -3.10 32.63 46.69
N LEU A 77 -2.24 31.87 46.03
CA LEU A 77 -1.56 30.70 46.60
C LEU A 77 -0.20 31.16 47.13
N GLU A 78 0.00 31.08 48.43
CA GLU A 78 1.29 31.39 49.06
C GLU A 78 2.39 30.40 48.63
N SER A 79 3.65 30.64 49.02
CA SER A 79 4.81 29.86 48.51
C SER A 79 4.68 28.35 48.71
N ASP A 80 4.09 27.93 49.83
CA ASP A 80 3.99 26.52 50.22
C ASP A 80 2.63 25.91 49.85
N ALA A 81 1.71 26.74 49.32
CA ALA A 81 0.37 26.28 48.93
C ALA A 81 0.43 25.39 47.68
N THR A 82 -0.40 24.35 47.67
CA THR A 82 -0.45 23.32 46.62
C THR A 82 -1.81 23.29 45.93
N ILE A 83 -1.83 22.80 44.69
CA ILE A 83 -3.07 22.37 44.02
C ILE A 83 -3.17 20.86 44.14
N GLY A 84 -4.26 20.38 44.70
CA GLY A 84 -4.65 18.97 44.73
C GLY A 84 -5.72 18.64 43.69
N GLY A 85 -6.06 17.36 43.56
CA GLY A 85 -7.04 16.85 42.60
C GLY A 85 -6.44 16.57 41.22
N THR A 86 -7.29 16.51 40.20
CA THR A 86 -6.89 16.34 38.79
C THR A 86 -7.52 17.44 37.98
N PRO A 87 -6.83 18.60 37.83
CA PRO A 87 -7.42 19.71 37.14
C PRO A 87 -7.75 19.41 35.68
N SER A 88 -8.92 19.87 35.26
CA SER A 88 -9.51 19.58 33.95
C SER A 88 -10.57 20.63 33.61
N ALA A 89 -11.21 20.52 32.43
CA ALA A 89 -12.33 21.39 32.06
C ALA A 89 -13.50 21.32 33.05
N ALA A 90 -13.63 20.21 33.80
CA ALA A 90 -14.63 20.05 34.85
C ALA A 90 -14.16 20.51 36.23
N SER A 91 -12.87 20.78 36.42
CA SER A 91 -12.21 21.01 37.71
C SER A 91 -11.05 21.99 37.56
N MET A 92 -11.33 23.29 37.40
CA MET A 92 -10.30 24.30 37.12
C MET A 92 -10.60 25.65 37.75
N ILE A 93 -9.62 26.54 37.65
CA ILE A 93 -9.77 27.94 38.04
C ILE A 93 -10.13 28.76 36.81
N VAL A 94 -11.32 29.33 36.79
CA VAL A 94 -11.76 30.22 35.71
C VAL A 94 -11.22 31.62 35.98
N ALA A 95 -10.18 32.01 35.23
CA ALA A 95 -9.44 33.26 35.40
C ALA A 95 -9.62 34.21 34.21
N THR A 96 -10.86 34.38 33.74
CA THR A 96 -11.22 35.18 32.55
C THR A 96 -11.53 36.65 32.85
N GLY A 97 -11.79 36.97 34.12
CA GLY A 97 -12.04 38.34 34.57
C GLY A 97 -10.77 39.15 34.81
N SER A 98 -10.90 40.25 35.56
CA SER A 98 -9.74 41.05 35.96
C SER A 98 -8.93 40.44 37.11
N GLY A 99 -9.53 39.50 37.85
CA GLY A 99 -8.91 38.76 38.93
C GLY A 99 -7.99 37.64 38.42
N LYS A 100 -6.84 37.47 39.08
CA LYS A 100 -5.77 36.56 38.66
C LYS A 100 -5.60 35.39 39.63
N LEU A 101 -5.07 34.29 39.12
CA LEU A 101 -4.44 33.28 39.97
C LEU A 101 -2.98 33.69 40.21
N LYS A 102 -2.62 34.02 41.45
CA LYS A 102 -1.25 34.33 41.87
C LYS A 102 -0.64 33.13 42.59
N LYS A 103 0.62 32.82 42.30
CA LYS A 103 1.43 31.82 43.02
C LYS A 103 2.69 32.47 43.57
N GLY A 104 2.92 32.31 44.87
CA GLY A 104 4.13 32.75 45.55
C GLY A 104 5.34 31.87 45.23
N PHE A 105 6.51 32.49 45.08
CA PHE A 105 7.81 31.85 44.87
C PHE A 105 8.84 32.41 45.85
N THR A 106 9.67 31.53 46.42
CA THR A 106 10.80 31.91 47.31
C THR A 106 12.16 31.61 46.68
N SER A 107 12.18 30.86 45.59
CA SER A 107 13.36 30.54 44.77
C SER A 107 12.93 30.13 43.36
N SER A 108 13.90 29.87 42.48
CA SER A 108 13.65 29.19 41.20
C SER A 108 12.89 27.88 41.42
N GLY A 109 11.96 27.58 40.51
CA GLY A 109 11.07 26.43 40.60
C GLY A 109 10.03 26.45 39.49
N SER A 110 9.10 25.51 39.53
CA SER A 110 8.02 25.43 38.54
C SER A 110 6.65 25.38 39.20
N PHE A 111 5.66 25.90 38.50
CA PHE A 111 4.26 25.77 38.87
C PHE A 111 3.37 25.77 37.61
N THR A 112 2.40 24.87 37.58
CA THR A 112 1.36 24.85 36.55
C THR A 112 0.10 25.50 37.12
N PHE A 113 -0.29 26.61 36.52
CA PHE A 113 -1.52 27.33 36.80
C PHE A 113 -2.67 26.58 36.12
N PRO A 114 -3.59 25.92 36.88
CA PRO A 114 -4.68 25.13 36.31
C PRO A 114 -5.84 26.04 35.92
N VAL A 115 -5.56 26.99 35.02
CA VAL A 115 -6.52 27.99 34.56
C VAL A 115 -7.27 27.52 33.31
N GLY A 116 -8.45 28.08 33.11
CA GLY A 116 -9.25 27.89 31.92
C GLY A 116 -10.38 28.91 31.84
N ASP A 117 -11.31 28.69 30.93
CA ASP A 117 -12.52 29.50 30.79
C ASP A 117 -13.80 28.68 30.75
N ASN A 118 -14.91 29.37 30.95
CA ASN A 118 -16.25 28.82 30.83
C ASN A 118 -17.11 29.67 29.88
N ASP A 119 -16.48 30.36 28.92
CA ASP A 119 -17.19 31.19 27.94
C ASP A 119 -17.68 30.32 26.78
N GLY A 120 -18.89 29.79 26.92
CA GLY A 120 -19.41 28.76 26.02
C GLY A 120 -19.11 27.35 26.56
N SER A 121 -18.19 26.62 25.92
CA SER A 121 -17.70 25.35 26.47
C SER A 121 -16.63 25.60 27.53
N ALA A 122 -16.62 24.78 28.59
CA ALA A 122 -15.56 24.85 29.56
C ALA A 122 -14.27 24.31 28.93
N ASP A 123 -13.24 25.15 28.88
CA ASP A 123 -11.97 24.85 28.24
C ASP A 123 -10.83 24.99 29.25
N TYR A 124 -10.07 23.91 29.41
CA TYR A 124 -8.92 23.87 30.31
C TYR A 124 -7.64 24.20 29.54
N SER A 125 -6.95 25.26 29.94
CA SER A 125 -5.86 25.87 29.20
C SER A 125 -4.70 26.28 30.13
N PRO A 126 -4.06 25.30 30.78
CA PRO A 126 -3.09 25.56 31.83
C PRO A 126 -1.86 26.30 31.32
N VAL A 127 -1.20 26.99 32.24
CA VAL A 127 0.08 27.67 31.98
C VAL A 127 1.12 27.11 32.93
N ALA A 128 2.20 26.54 32.41
CA ALA A 128 3.34 26.15 33.23
C ALA A 128 4.44 27.22 33.14
N LEU A 129 4.86 27.73 34.29
CA LEU A 129 6.02 28.62 34.41
C LEU A 129 7.15 27.88 35.12
N ILE A 130 8.33 27.87 34.52
CA ILE A 130 9.51 27.14 34.99
C ILE A 130 10.67 28.14 35.09
N PHE A 131 10.87 28.71 36.28
CA PHE A 131 11.98 29.61 36.54
C PHE A 131 13.28 28.82 36.66
N THR A 132 14.24 29.11 35.79
CA THR A 132 15.59 28.52 35.83
C THR A 132 16.57 29.40 36.61
N SER A 133 16.33 30.71 36.65
CA SER A 133 17.05 31.68 37.48
C SER A 133 16.14 32.84 37.87
N GLY A 134 16.53 33.62 38.89
CA GLY A 134 15.84 34.85 39.28
C GLY A 134 16.15 35.29 40.71
N SER A 135 15.75 36.51 41.04
CA SER A 135 15.71 37.06 42.40
C SER A 135 14.27 37.14 42.88
N PHE A 136 13.99 36.66 44.10
CA PHE A 136 12.63 36.47 44.61
C PHE A 136 12.47 37.16 45.97
N SER A 137 11.64 38.22 46.04
CA SER A 137 11.36 38.96 47.27
C SER A 137 9.89 39.39 47.30
N GLN A 138 9.10 38.78 48.19
CA GLN A 138 7.63 38.86 48.13
C GLN A 138 7.13 38.55 46.71
N ALA A 139 7.66 37.46 46.16
CA ALA A 139 7.62 37.16 44.74
C ALA A 139 6.35 36.39 44.37
N TYR A 140 5.58 36.91 43.41
CA TYR A 140 4.41 36.25 42.85
C TYR A 140 4.48 36.26 41.33
N ALA A 141 4.22 35.10 40.72
CA ALA A 141 3.80 35.05 39.32
C ALA A 141 2.28 34.92 39.28
N ALA A 142 1.63 35.57 38.32
CA ALA A 142 0.19 35.61 38.22
C ALA A 142 -0.28 35.43 36.78
N VAL A 143 -1.34 34.64 36.62
CA VAL A 143 -1.95 34.34 35.33
C VAL A 143 -3.44 34.68 35.37
N ASN A 144 -3.88 35.39 34.33
CA ASN A 144 -5.27 35.40 33.89
C ASN A 144 -5.29 35.23 32.36
N LEU A 145 -6.42 34.86 31.80
CA LEU A 145 -6.56 34.64 30.36
C LEU A 145 -7.77 35.40 29.82
N ILE A 146 -7.79 35.59 28.50
CA ILE A 146 -8.94 36.15 27.78
C ILE A 146 -9.33 35.15 26.69
N ALA A 147 -10.59 34.75 26.69
CA ALA A 147 -11.20 33.83 25.71
C ALA A 147 -11.61 34.58 24.42
N ASN A 148 -10.68 35.35 23.87
CA ASN A 148 -10.83 36.03 22.58
C ASN A 148 -9.46 36.17 21.93
N ALA A 149 -9.43 36.36 20.61
CA ALA A 149 -8.20 36.68 19.90
C ALA A 149 -7.57 37.98 20.41
N TYR A 150 -6.24 38.02 20.47
CA TYR A 150 -5.54 39.25 20.83
C TYR A 150 -5.83 40.36 19.80
N PRO A 151 -6.11 41.62 20.21
CA PRO A 151 -6.47 42.68 19.27
C PRO A 151 -5.47 42.89 18.14
N GLY A 152 -5.97 42.97 16.90
CA GLY A 152 -5.15 43.20 15.70
C GLY A 152 -4.45 41.95 15.14
N THR A 153 -4.80 40.75 15.62
CA THR A 153 -4.37 39.50 15.00
C THR A 153 -5.11 39.23 13.68
N SER A 154 -4.42 38.63 12.71
CA SER A 154 -4.93 38.25 11.40
C SER A 154 -4.24 36.97 10.90
N GLY A 155 -4.83 36.27 9.93
CA GLY A 155 -4.27 35.02 9.40
C GLY A 155 -4.64 33.82 10.27
N SER A 156 -3.68 32.93 10.53
CA SER A 156 -3.83 31.84 11.51
C SER A 156 -3.54 32.35 12.93
N TYR A 157 -4.38 32.06 13.92
CA TYR A 157 -4.19 32.53 15.30
C TYR A 157 -5.03 31.76 16.31
N LEU A 158 -4.76 31.94 17.61
CA LEU A 158 -5.62 31.45 18.70
C LEU A 158 -6.64 32.50 19.13
N ASN A 159 -7.89 32.07 19.36
CA ASN A 159 -8.94 32.84 20.03
C ASN A 159 -8.75 32.89 21.55
N ARG A 160 -7.50 32.92 22.01
CA ARG A 160 -7.15 32.96 23.44
C ARG A 160 -5.78 33.61 23.61
N TYR A 161 -5.63 34.37 24.69
CA TYR A 161 -4.32 34.82 25.13
C TYR A 161 -4.22 34.84 26.66
N TRP A 162 -3.00 34.64 27.17
CA TRP A 162 -2.70 34.65 28.60
C TRP A 162 -1.93 35.91 28.95
N ASN A 163 -2.37 36.58 29.99
CA ASN A 163 -1.60 37.64 30.62
C ASN A 163 -0.84 37.04 31.79
N VAL A 164 0.49 37.05 31.67
CA VAL A 164 1.40 36.66 32.73
C VAL A 164 1.99 37.93 33.32
N THR A 165 1.99 38.02 34.64
CA THR A 165 2.59 39.15 35.37
C THR A 165 3.45 38.63 36.52
N ALA A 166 4.46 39.41 36.89
CA ALA A 166 5.26 39.14 38.07
C ALA A 166 5.30 40.37 38.98
N GLU A 167 5.35 40.08 40.28
CA GLU A 167 5.57 41.04 41.36
C GLU A 167 6.71 40.48 42.21
N GLY A 168 7.70 41.29 42.60
CA GLY A 168 8.81 40.83 43.44
C GLY A 168 9.78 39.82 42.81
N ILE A 169 9.65 39.52 41.51
CA ILE A 169 10.56 38.66 40.74
C ILE A 169 11.35 39.53 39.75
N THR A 170 12.68 39.51 39.84
CA THR A 170 13.58 40.25 38.93
C THR A 170 14.71 39.36 38.42
N ASP A 171 15.41 39.81 37.37
CA ASP A 171 16.61 39.15 36.82
C ASP A 171 16.42 37.65 36.53
N PHE A 172 15.21 37.30 36.09
CA PHE A 172 14.80 35.92 35.92
C PHE A 172 15.03 35.41 34.50
N SER A 173 15.16 34.09 34.40
CA SER A 173 14.99 33.33 33.17
C SER A 173 13.91 32.29 33.44
N CYS A 174 12.90 32.24 32.57
CA CYS A 174 11.75 31.35 32.73
C CYS A 174 11.44 30.67 31.40
N ASN A 175 11.07 29.40 31.44
CA ASN A 175 10.42 28.73 30.32
C ASN A 175 8.92 28.70 30.61
N ALA A 176 8.11 29.16 29.66
CA ALA A 176 6.66 29.15 29.75
C ALA A 176 6.07 28.19 28.71
N GLN A 177 5.12 27.38 29.16
CA GLN A 177 4.28 26.53 28.31
C GLN A 177 2.83 26.98 28.47
N PHE A 178 2.12 27.11 27.35
CA PHE A 178 0.70 27.47 27.31
C PHE A 178 -0.05 26.39 26.54
N ASP A 179 -1.00 25.76 27.20
CA ASP A 179 -1.82 24.71 26.61
C ASP A 179 -3.11 25.35 26.10
N TYR A 180 -3.51 25.00 24.88
CA TYR A 180 -4.75 25.44 24.27
C TYR A 180 -5.57 24.24 23.78
N VAL A 181 -6.80 24.49 23.35
CA VAL A 181 -7.64 23.46 22.73
C VAL A 181 -7.73 23.70 21.23
N GLN A 182 -7.95 22.65 20.44
CA GLN A 182 -8.13 22.81 19.00
C GLN A 182 -9.23 23.81 18.63
N ALA A 183 -10.27 23.93 19.47
CA ALA A 183 -11.36 24.87 19.26
C ALA A 183 -10.92 26.35 19.28
N ASP A 184 -9.77 26.67 19.89
CA ASP A 184 -9.20 28.02 19.89
C ASP A 184 -8.60 28.40 18.52
N VAL A 185 -8.24 27.41 17.70
CA VAL A 185 -7.48 27.64 16.47
C VAL A 185 -8.37 28.23 15.38
N THR A 186 -8.01 29.42 14.91
CA THR A 186 -8.50 30.00 13.65
C THR A 186 -7.42 29.87 12.58
N GLY A 187 -7.77 29.40 11.38
CA GLY A 187 -6.81 29.22 10.28
C GLY A 187 -6.07 27.89 10.32
N ILE A 188 -4.80 27.90 9.90
CA ILE A 188 -3.93 26.72 9.80
C ILE A 188 -3.03 26.67 11.04
N GLU A 189 -3.19 25.65 11.89
CA GLU A 189 -2.45 25.51 13.14
C GLU A 189 -0.92 25.40 12.94
N ASN A 190 -0.49 24.71 11.87
CA ASN A 190 0.92 24.58 11.52
C ASN A 190 1.60 25.92 11.19
N ASP A 191 0.82 26.97 10.91
CA ASP A 191 1.35 28.32 10.67
C ASP A 191 1.49 29.13 11.97
N ILE A 192 0.99 28.63 13.10
CA ILE A 192 0.95 29.33 14.39
C ILE A 192 2.28 29.16 15.13
N PHE A 193 2.81 30.28 15.63
CA PHE A 193 3.95 30.34 16.53
C PHE A 193 3.52 30.94 17.86
N CYS A 194 4.26 30.61 18.93
CA CYS A 194 4.13 31.28 20.20
C CYS A 194 4.64 32.73 20.09
N TYR A 195 3.84 33.69 20.53
CA TYR A 195 4.23 35.09 20.64
C TYR A 195 3.95 35.63 22.03
N ARG A 196 4.88 36.43 22.54
CA ARG A 196 4.55 37.48 23.50
C ARG A 196 4.23 38.74 22.70
N VAL A 197 2.98 39.20 22.69
CA VAL A 197 2.51 40.33 21.86
C VAL A 197 2.56 41.69 22.56
N ALA A 198 2.61 41.70 23.89
CA ALA A 198 2.82 42.90 24.71
C ALA A 198 3.72 42.55 25.90
N PRO A 199 4.53 43.49 26.44
CA PRO A 199 4.64 44.89 26.02
C PRO A 199 5.40 45.07 24.70
N THR A 200 6.27 44.12 24.33
CA THR A 200 6.94 44.06 23.03
C THR A 200 6.59 42.76 22.35
N SER A 201 6.38 42.82 21.04
CA SER A 201 6.14 41.64 20.22
C SER A 201 7.44 40.84 20.07
N ASN A 202 7.45 39.62 20.59
CA ASN A 202 8.56 38.66 20.49
C ASN A 202 7.97 37.31 20.08
N GLN A 203 8.55 36.73 19.03
CA GLN A 203 8.23 35.39 18.57
C GLN A 203 9.10 34.35 19.30
N PHE A 204 8.54 33.16 19.51
CA PHE A 204 9.21 31.99 20.06
C PHE A 204 9.00 30.79 19.15
N ASP A 205 8.85 29.60 19.72
CA ASP A 205 8.80 28.34 19.00
C ASP A 205 7.48 28.18 18.22
N PRO A 206 7.46 27.37 17.14
CA PRO A 206 6.22 26.94 16.50
C PRO A 206 5.28 26.27 17.50
N ALA A 207 3.99 26.35 17.25
CA ALA A 207 3.00 25.60 18.01
C ALA A 207 3.23 24.09 17.85
N ASN A 208 3.25 23.35 18.96
CA ASN A 208 3.20 21.90 18.92
C ASN A 208 1.76 21.47 18.67
N THR A 209 1.45 21.13 17.42
CA THR A 209 0.09 20.79 16.96
C THR A 209 -0.37 19.40 17.38
N SER A 210 0.55 18.54 17.84
CA SER A 210 0.19 17.21 18.36
C SER A 210 -0.31 17.27 19.80
N SER A 211 0.19 18.22 20.60
CA SER A 211 -0.19 18.41 22.00
C SER A 211 -0.95 19.70 22.27
N HIS A 212 -1.22 20.51 21.24
CA HIS A 212 -1.84 21.84 21.33
C HIS A 212 -1.14 22.74 22.37
N GLN A 213 0.18 22.89 22.22
CA GLN A 213 1.03 23.63 23.16
C GLN A 213 1.85 24.72 22.47
N LEU A 214 1.99 25.85 23.15
CA LEU A 214 2.92 26.92 22.81
C LEU A 214 4.07 26.96 23.81
N TYR A 215 5.28 27.24 23.33
CA TYR A 215 6.48 27.33 24.16
C TYR A 215 7.16 28.69 23.99
N ALA A 216 7.52 29.32 25.11
CA ALA A 216 8.39 30.48 25.16
C ALA A 216 9.57 30.19 26.09
N THR A 217 10.75 30.00 25.53
CA THR A 217 11.96 29.60 26.26
C THR A 217 12.82 30.81 26.64
N ALA A 218 13.50 30.71 27.78
CA ALA A 218 14.44 31.70 28.30
C ALA A 218 13.88 33.15 28.35
N ILE A 219 12.60 33.31 28.66
CA ILE A 219 11.99 34.64 28.79
C ILE A 219 12.45 35.33 30.06
N SER A 220 12.80 36.60 29.92
CA SER A 220 13.23 37.50 31.00
C SER A 220 12.21 38.62 31.28
N SER A 221 11.05 38.55 30.64
CA SER A 221 9.94 39.48 30.84
C SER A 221 8.62 38.81 30.53
N PHE A 222 7.60 39.11 31.33
CA PHE A 222 6.23 38.64 31.12
C PHE A 222 5.39 39.69 30.38
N GLY A 223 4.17 39.31 30.05
CA GLY A 223 3.23 40.13 29.29
C GLY A 223 2.08 39.27 28.74
N SER A 224 1.56 39.65 27.58
CA SER A 224 0.47 38.91 26.92
C SER A 224 1.04 37.90 25.93
N PHE A 225 0.70 36.62 26.10
CA PHE A 225 1.14 35.52 25.25
C PHE A 225 -0.04 34.94 24.46
N THR A 226 0.16 34.63 23.19
CA THR A 226 -0.86 34.06 22.29
C THR A 226 -0.17 33.25 21.19
N GLY A 227 -0.95 32.44 20.47
CA GLY A 227 -0.53 31.89 19.19
C GLY A 227 -0.98 32.80 18.05
N LYS A 228 -0.08 33.14 17.13
CA LYS A 228 -0.44 33.80 15.86
C LYS A 228 0.48 33.36 14.72
N GLN A 229 0.04 33.60 13.49
CA GLN A 229 0.76 33.27 12.28
C GLN A 229 2.13 33.96 12.28
N HIS A 230 3.13 33.21 11.81
CA HIS A 230 4.46 33.75 11.56
C HIS A 230 4.41 34.95 10.61
N ASP A 231 5.01 36.07 11.01
CA ASP A 231 5.32 37.14 10.07
C ASP A 231 6.58 36.74 9.28
N ASN A 232 6.40 36.15 8.11
CA ASN A 232 7.49 35.80 7.19
C ASN A 232 8.23 37.02 6.64
N SER A 233 7.81 38.26 6.93
CA SER A 233 8.46 39.43 6.36
C SER A 233 9.92 39.55 6.81
N GLY A 234 10.84 39.45 5.85
CA GLY A 234 12.28 39.60 6.05
C GLY A 234 13.07 38.31 6.25
N TRP A 235 12.44 37.14 6.45
CA TRP A 235 13.16 35.86 6.44
C TRP A 235 13.50 35.44 4.99
N PRO A 236 14.54 34.62 4.76
CA PRO A 236 14.82 34.09 3.43
C PRO A 236 13.62 33.37 2.82
N LEU A 237 13.32 33.65 1.55
CA LEU A 237 12.34 32.93 0.75
C LEU A 237 12.79 31.49 0.52
N VAL A 238 11.81 30.59 0.46
CA VAL A 238 12.05 29.15 0.27
C VAL A 238 12.17 28.85 -1.22
N TYR A 239 13.32 28.31 -1.62
CA TYR A 239 13.58 27.77 -2.97
C TYR A 239 13.69 26.25 -2.93
N THR A 240 13.58 25.60 -4.10
CA THR A 240 13.57 24.14 -4.19
C THR A 240 14.97 23.58 -4.43
N VAL A 241 15.34 22.58 -3.62
CA VAL A 241 16.55 21.77 -3.82
C VAL A 241 16.29 20.73 -4.91
N THR A 242 17.21 20.61 -5.86
CA THR A 242 17.15 19.67 -7.00
C THR A 242 18.49 18.95 -7.17
N GLY A 243 18.53 17.86 -7.94
CA GLY A 243 19.75 17.07 -8.14
C GLY A 243 19.72 15.66 -7.54
N SER A 244 18.54 15.05 -7.36
CA SER A 244 18.44 13.63 -7.00
C SER A 244 18.75 12.73 -8.19
N GLY A 245 19.28 11.54 -7.93
CA GLY A 245 19.55 10.55 -8.96
C GLY A 245 20.56 9.50 -8.54
N PHE A 246 21.07 8.75 -9.51
CA PHE A 246 22.14 7.79 -9.31
C PHE A 246 23.29 8.05 -10.28
N TYR A 247 24.49 7.62 -9.91
CA TYR A 247 25.66 7.56 -10.78
C TYR A 247 26.38 6.22 -10.57
N CYS A 248 27.21 5.81 -11.54
CA CYS A 248 27.97 4.57 -11.44
C CYS A 248 29.26 4.75 -10.67
N GLU A 249 29.72 3.68 -10.03
CA GLU A 249 30.94 3.63 -9.23
C GLU A 249 32.13 4.31 -9.93
N GLY A 250 32.76 5.26 -9.23
CA GLY A 250 33.88 6.06 -9.77
C GLY A 250 33.47 7.21 -10.70
N GLY A 251 32.17 7.46 -10.89
CA GLY A 251 31.65 8.62 -11.60
C GLY A 251 31.81 9.93 -10.83
N ALA A 252 31.51 11.05 -11.50
CA ALA A 252 31.67 12.39 -10.93
C ALA A 252 30.60 12.78 -9.89
N GLY A 253 29.52 12.01 -9.77
CA GLY A 253 28.35 12.34 -8.94
C GLY A 253 27.21 13.00 -9.72
N ILE A 254 26.29 13.64 -9.01
CA ILE A 254 25.16 14.40 -9.57
C ILE A 254 25.22 15.85 -9.08
N GLU A 255 24.88 16.81 -9.95
CA GLU A 255 24.88 18.22 -9.59
C GLU A 255 23.72 18.56 -8.66
N VAL A 256 24.03 19.11 -7.48
CA VAL A 256 23.01 19.62 -6.54
C VAL A 256 22.77 21.11 -6.81
N ASN A 257 21.52 21.47 -7.01
CA ASN A 257 21.10 22.80 -7.43
C ASN A 257 20.00 23.36 -6.51
N LEU A 258 19.95 24.68 -6.39
CA LEU A 258 18.86 25.43 -5.77
C LEU A 258 18.15 26.27 -6.83
N SER A 259 16.82 26.17 -6.92
CA SER A 259 16.02 26.74 -8.00
C SER A 259 16.04 28.27 -8.10
N GLY A 260 16.53 28.96 -7.08
CA GLY A 260 16.66 30.41 -7.01
C GLY A 260 17.41 30.82 -5.75
N SER A 261 17.70 32.11 -5.61
CA SER A 261 18.34 32.67 -4.42
C SER A 261 17.99 34.14 -4.26
N GLU A 262 18.29 34.74 -3.11
CA GLU A 262 18.11 36.16 -2.85
C GLU A 262 19.44 36.86 -2.60
N ALA A 263 19.55 38.11 -3.02
CA ALA A 263 20.66 38.96 -2.56
C ALA A 263 20.62 39.10 -1.03
N ASP A 264 21.78 39.24 -0.41
CA ASP A 264 21.96 39.37 1.05
C ASP A 264 21.51 38.14 1.89
N VAL A 265 21.24 37.01 1.24
CA VAL A 265 21.09 35.69 1.86
C VAL A 265 22.31 34.83 1.51
N THR A 266 22.82 34.07 2.47
CA THR A 266 23.84 33.03 2.23
C THR A 266 23.23 31.64 2.32
N TYR A 267 23.67 30.74 1.45
CA TYR A 267 23.13 29.38 1.31
C TYR A 267 24.20 28.36 1.65
N SER A 268 23.91 27.52 2.64
CA SER A 268 24.81 26.46 3.11
C SER A 268 24.26 25.11 2.70
N LEU A 269 25.05 24.33 1.95
CA LEU A 269 24.74 22.95 1.63
C LEU A 269 25.06 22.06 2.82
N PHE A 270 24.20 21.09 3.11
CA PHE A 270 24.45 20.05 4.09
C PHE A 270 24.45 18.69 3.38
N LYS A 271 25.38 17.82 3.76
CA LYS A 271 25.43 16.42 3.37
C LYS A 271 25.22 15.58 4.63
N ASP A 272 24.15 14.78 4.64
CA ASP A 272 23.77 13.91 5.76
C ASP A 272 23.72 14.66 7.10
N GLY A 273 23.23 15.90 7.08
CA GLY A 273 23.14 16.80 8.24
C GLY A 273 24.43 17.55 8.59
N VAL A 274 25.53 17.33 7.86
CA VAL A 274 26.82 18.01 8.08
C VAL A 274 27.00 19.14 7.06
N ALA A 275 27.22 20.36 7.54
CA ALA A 275 27.47 21.52 6.70
C ALA A 275 28.72 21.35 5.82
N GLN A 276 28.58 21.70 4.55
CA GLN A 276 29.62 21.63 3.53
C GLN A 276 30.16 23.02 3.19
N SER A 277 31.36 23.08 2.61
CA SER A 277 32.01 24.31 2.16
C SER A 277 32.16 24.29 0.62
N PRO A 278 32.01 25.43 -0.08
CA PRO A 278 31.79 26.78 0.44
C PRO A 278 30.32 27.10 0.74
N ILE A 279 30.11 28.13 1.57
CA ILE A 279 28.81 28.81 1.69
C ILE A 279 28.67 29.74 0.49
N MET A 280 27.51 29.69 -0.17
CA MET A 280 27.25 30.44 -1.40
C MET A 280 26.47 31.72 -1.10
N ALA A 281 26.85 32.85 -1.69
CA ALA A 281 26.04 34.08 -1.61
C ALA A 281 24.92 34.03 -2.65
N GLY A 282 23.71 34.39 -2.26
CA GLY A 282 22.59 34.50 -3.18
C GLY A 282 22.69 35.75 -4.07
N THR A 283 22.12 35.63 -5.26
CA THR A 283 22.25 36.63 -6.34
C THR A 283 20.94 36.96 -7.03
N GLY A 284 19.82 36.36 -6.62
CA GLY A 284 18.56 36.39 -7.38
C GLY A 284 18.39 35.21 -8.34
N MET A 285 19.48 34.48 -8.63
CA MET A 285 19.54 33.42 -9.64
C MET A 285 19.65 32.02 -8.99
N PRO A 286 19.35 30.94 -9.72
CA PRO A 286 19.65 29.58 -9.26
C PRO A 286 21.12 29.42 -8.85
N ILE A 287 21.38 28.60 -7.84
CA ILE A 287 22.74 28.28 -7.36
C ILE A 287 23.05 26.82 -7.67
N SER A 288 24.19 26.57 -8.31
CA SER A 288 24.78 25.23 -8.38
C SER A 288 25.79 25.05 -7.25
N PHE A 289 25.72 23.92 -6.56
CA PHE A 289 26.72 23.47 -5.59
C PHE A 289 27.69 22.45 -6.20
N GLY A 290 27.72 22.35 -7.52
CA GLY A 290 28.55 21.41 -8.27
C GLY A 290 28.12 19.95 -8.11
N TYR A 291 28.92 19.06 -8.70
CA TYR A 291 28.71 17.62 -8.62
C TYR A 291 29.04 17.09 -7.23
N GLN A 292 28.10 16.30 -6.71
CA GLN A 292 28.12 15.75 -5.38
C GLN A 292 28.08 14.23 -5.45
N LEU A 293 28.87 13.58 -4.59
CA LEU A 293 28.89 12.11 -4.44
C LEU A 293 27.66 11.62 -3.68
N SER A 294 27.55 10.32 -3.47
CA SER A 294 26.40 9.70 -2.78
C SER A 294 26.15 10.29 -1.38
N GLY A 295 24.88 10.53 -1.05
CA GLY A 295 24.44 11.14 0.20
C GLY A 295 23.09 11.85 0.07
N THR A 296 22.57 12.32 1.20
CA THR A 296 21.36 13.15 1.25
C THR A 296 21.72 14.61 1.46
N TYR A 297 21.21 15.48 0.60
CA TYR A 297 21.56 16.89 0.57
C TYR A 297 20.37 17.78 0.87
N THR A 298 20.58 18.72 1.79
CA THR A 298 19.65 19.80 2.13
C THR A 298 20.37 21.13 2.06
N ILE A 299 19.63 22.23 1.92
CA ILE A 299 20.19 23.57 1.84
C ILE A 299 19.46 24.47 2.83
N ASP A 300 20.21 25.27 3.58
CA ASP A 300 19.65 26.33 4.42
C ASP A 300 20.05 27.70 3.89
N GLY A 301 19.11 28.64 3.85
CA GLY A 301 19.36 30.06 3.56
C GLY A 301 19.38 30.88 4.84
N THR A 302 20.35 31.76 5.00
CA THR A 302 20.53 32.59 6.21
C THR A 302 20.69 34.07 5.87
N ASN A 303 19.97 34.93 6.57
CA ASN A 303 20.16 36.38 6.56
C ASN A 303 20.18 36.95 7.99
N ASN A 304 20.11 38.28 8.13
CA ASN A 304 20.13 38.94 9.45
C ASN A 304 18.92 38.61 10.34
N ASN A 305 17.81 38.15 9.76
CA ASN A 305 16.60 37.80 10.50
C ASN A 305 16.59 36.34 10.96
N GLY A 306 17.35 35.45 10.31
CA GLY A 306 17.51 34.07 10.72
C GLY A 306 17.82 33.10 9.58
N THR A 307 17.61 31.81 9.84
CA THR A 307 17.88 30.72 8.90
C THR A 307 16.58 29.99 8.54
N THR A 308 16.35 29.79 7.25
CA THR A 308 15.21 29.06 6.68
C THR A 308 15.70 27.86 5.90
N GLN A 309 15.15 26.68 6.18
CA GLN A 309 15.45 25.47 5.41
C GLN A 309 14.77 25.54 4.04
N MET A 310 15.51 25.21 2.98
CA MET A 310 15.00 25.17 1.61
C MET A 310 14.10 23.95 1.39
N ALA A 311 13.18 24.04 0.43
CA ALA A 311 12.21 22.99 0.19
C ALA A 311 12.82 21.80 -0.57
N GLY A 312 12.55 20.59 -0.05
CA GLY A 312 12.98 19.34 -0.67
C GLY A 312 14.40 18.93 -0.32
N THR A 313 14.80 17.78 -0.85
CA THR A 313 16.13 17.18 -0.64
C THR A 313 16.64 16.64 -1.97
N ALA A 314 17.97 16.64 -2.14
CA ALA A 314 18.62 15.92 -3.24
C ALA A 314 19.22 14.62 -2.68
N VAL A 315 18.77 13.47 -3.18
CA VAL A 315 19.28 12.16 -2.77
C VAL A 315 20.09 11.57 -3.92
N ILE A 316 21.38 11.34 -3.66
CA ILE A 316 22.33 10.84 -4.65
C ILE A 316 22.80 9.46 -4.23
N ILE A 317 22.72 8.50 -5.14
CA ILE A 317 23.10 7.10 -4.91
C ILE A 317 24.25 6.71 -5.84
N GLU A 318 25.25 6.01 -5.32
CA GLU A 318 26.31 5.39 -6.13
C GLU A 318 25.97 3.92 -6.33
N ASN A 319 25.86 3.50 -7.59
CA ASN A 319 25.57 2.12 -7.96
C ASN A 319 26.85 1.42 -8.46
N SER A 320 27.13 0.23 -7.93
CA SER A 320 28.21 -0.62 -8.45
C SER A 320 27.88 -1.19 -9.82
N PHE A 321 28.91 -1.48 -10.60
CA PHE A 321 28.75 -2.15 -11.89
C PHE A 321 28.31 -3.60 -11.72
N VAL A 322 27.35 -4.00 -12.56
CA VAL A 322 26.91 -5.40 -12.69
C VAL A 322 27.04 -5.86 -14.15
N THR A 323 27.28 -7.14 -14.34
CA THR A 323 27.25 -7.76 -15.68
C THR A 323 25.95 -8.56 -15.79
N PRO A 324 25.03 -8.21 -16.71
CA PRO A 324 23.84 -9.02 -16.95
C PRO A 324 24.21 -10.35 -17.60
N SER A 325 23.38 -11.37 -17.36
CA SER A 325 23.46 -12.63 -18.08
C SER A 325 22.08 -13.21 -18.28
N VAL A 326 21.92 -14.03 -19.32
CA VAL A 326 20.67 -14.70 -19.61
C VAL A 326 20.92 -16.10 -20.13
N THR A 327 20.13 -17.06 -19.68
CA THR A 327 20.05 -18.41 -20.27
C THR A 327 18.62 -18.71 -20.65
N ILE A 328 18.43 -19.61 -21.61
CA ILE A 328 17.11 -20.12 -21.99
C ILE A 328 17.04 -21.63 -21.77
N SER A 329 15.86 -22.11 -21.39
CA SER A 329 15.55 -23.51 -21.14
C SER A 329 14.14 -23.87 -21.65
N THR A 330 13.91 -25.16 -21.83
CA THR A 330 12.60 -25.76 -22.11
C THR A 330 12.49 -27.08 -21.34
N GLU A 331 11.28 -27.49 -20.98
CA GLU A 331 11.02 -28.74 -20.26
C GLU A 331 10.97 -29.97 -21.17
N VAL A 332 10.83 -29.76 -22.48
CA VAL A 332 10.76 -30.83 -23.48
C VAL A 332 11.97 -30.77 -24.41
N SER A 333 12.63 -31.90 -24.61
CA SER A 333 13.79 -32.00 -25.51
C SER A 333 13.42 -32.35 -26.94
N GLU A 334 12.23 -32.91 -27.17
CA GLU A 334 11.77 -33.44 -28.45
C GLU A 334 10.24 -33.45 -28.48
N VAL A 335 9.65 -33.04 -29.61
CA VAL A 335 8.19 -32.96 -29.79
C VAL A 335 7.76 -33.44 -31.17
N CYS A 336 6.48 -33.73 -31.33
CA CYS A 336 5.90 -34.01 -32.65
C CYS A 336 5.60 -32.72 -33.40
N GLU A 337 5.67 -32.76 -34.72
CA GLU A 337 5.33 -31.66 -35.62
C GLU A 337 3.95 -31.05 -35.27
N GLY A 338 3.89 -29.72 -35.23
CA GLY A 338 2.69 -28.97 -34.84
C GLY A 338 2.50 -28.79 -33.32
N THR A 339 3.38 -29.34 -32.49
CA THR A 339 3.34 -29.13 -31.03
C THR A 339 3.95 -27.79 -30.66
N GLU A 340 3.23 -26.99 -29.88
CA GLU A 340 3.75 -25.74 -29.32
C GLU A 340 4.69 -26.03 -28.14
N VAL A 341 5.86 -25.39 -28.13
CA VAL A 341 6.89 -25.48 -27.09
C VAL A 341 7.00 -24.15 -26.37
N ILE A 342 7.15 -24.22 -25.05
CA ILE A 342 7.38 -23.04 -24.20
C ILE A 342 8.86 -22.97 -23.84
N TYR A 343 9.52 -21.88 -24.24
CA TYR A 343 10.88 -21.54 -23.85
C TYR A 343 10.84 -20.48 -22.75
N ILE A 344 11.73 -20.61 -21.77
CA ILE A 344 11.77 -19.73 -20.58
C ILE A 344 13.16 -19.10 -20.48
N ALA A 345 13.21 -17.79 -20.28
CA ALA A 345 14.41 -17.02 -20.04
C ALA A 345 14.71 -16.93 -18.54
N ASN A 346 15.96 -17.13 -18.15
CA ASN A 346 16.46 -16.94 -16.81
C ASN A 346 17.53 -15.85 -16.83
N ALA A 347 17.15 -14.64 -16.43
CA ALA A 347 18.03 -13.47 -16.41
C ALA A 347 18.64 -13.24 -15.02
N ILE A 348 19.91 -12.83 -14.98
CA ILE A 348 20.60 -12.32 -13.80
C ILE A 348 20.99 -10.86 -14.09
N ASN A 349 20.77 -9.96 -13.13
CA ASN A 349 20.98 -8.51 -13.26
C ASN A 349 20.23 -7.89 -14.46
N GLY A 350 18.99 -8.35 -14.72
CA GLY A 350 18.15 -7.81 -15.80
C GLY A 350 17.54 -6.43 -15.50
N GLY A 351 17.52 -6.02 -14.23
CA GLY A 351 16.87 -4.78 -13.79
C GLY A 351 15.37 -4.95 -13.58
N TYR A 352 14.69 -3.82 -13.34
CA TYR A 352 13.26 -3.77 -13.09
C TYR A 352 12.40 -3.78 -14.37
N GLU A 353 12.95 -3.27 -15.48
CA GLU A 353 12.27 -3.19 -16.78
C GLU A 353 13.15 -3.72 -17.93
N PRO A 354 13.66 -4.97 -17.87
CA PRO A 354 14.43 -5.58 -18.95
C PRO A 354 13.63 -5.68 -20.25
N ILE A 355 14.35 -5.66 -21.38
CA ILE A 355 13.79 -5.98 -22.69
C ILE A 355 14.35 -7.33 -23.15
N TYR A 356 13.44 -8.25 -23.45
CA TYR A 356 13.67 -9.58 -23.99
C TYR A 356 13.33 -9.59 -25.48
N GLN A 357 14.30 -9.93 -26.33
CA GLN A 357 14.11 -10.08 -27.77
C GLN A 357 14.43 -11.51 -28.20
N TRP A 358 13.41 -12.33 -28.41
CA TRP A 358 13.56 -13.71 -28.85
C TRP A 358 13.98 -13.76 -30.33
N LEU A 359 14.78 -14.77 -30.67
CA LEU A 359 15.21 -15.04 -32.04
C LEU A 359 15.03 -16.51 -32.40
N VAL A 360 14.52 -16.76 -33.60
CA VAL A 360 14.52 -18.08 -34.27
C VAL A 360 15.38 -17.96 -35.51
N ASP A 361 16.42 -18.77 -35.61
CA ASP A 361 17.44 -18.72 -36.68
C ASP A 361 18.05 -17.33 -36.89
N GLY A 362 18.17 -16.57 -35.80
CA GLY A 362 18.70 -15.21 -35.79
C GLY A 362 17.70 -14.13 -36.24
N LEU A 363 16.44 -14.48 -36.51
CA LEU A 363 15.36 -13.53 -36.83
C LEU A 363 14.51 -13.26 -35.60
N GLU A 364 14.20 -11.98 -35.37
CA GLU A 364 13.37 -11.54 -34.25
C GLU A 364 11.96 -12.17 -34.30
N THR A 365 11.53 -12.73 -33.18
CA THR A 365 10.22 -13.32 -32.98
C THR A 365 9.69 -13.02 -31.58
N GLY A 366 8.41 -13.28 -31.34
CA GLY A 366 7.78 -13.15 -30.03
C GLY A 366 7.61 -11.71 -29.54
N GLU A 367 7.08 -11.60 -28.33
CA GLU A 367 6.92 -10.34 -27.61
C GLU A 367 8.06 -10.13 -26.59
N ASN A 368 8.15 -8.92 -26.04
CA ASN A 368 9.02 -8.63 -24.89
C ASN A 368 8.52 -9.37 -23.63
N SER A 369 8.89 -10.64 -23.52
CA SER A 369 8.41 -11.55 -22.47
C SER A 369 9.53 -12.49 -22.01
N ILE A 370 9.48 -12.87 -20.74
CA ILE A 370 10.34 -13.89 -20.15
C ILE A 370 10.08 -15.30 -20.74
N THR A 371 8.95 -15.49 -21.43
CA THR A 371 8.63 -16.74 -22.13
C THR A 371 8.34 -16.52 -23.60
N LEU A 372 8.65 -17.53 -24.41
CA LEU A 372 8.24 -17.65 -25.80
C LEU A 372 7.44 -18.94 -25.98
N ALA A 373 6.20 -18.82 -26.46
CA ALA A 373 5.43 -19.93 -26.98
C ALA A 373 5.61 -19.97 -28.51
N TYR A 374 6.10 -21.08 -29.04
CA TYR A 374 6.45 -21.20 -30.45
C TYR A 374 6.23 -22.64 -30.93
N ILE A 375 5.77 -22.81 -32.18
CA ILE A 375 5.66 -24.11 -32.84
C ILE A 375 6.89 -24.27 -33.75
N PRO A 376 7.92 -25.01 -33.32
CA PRO A 376 9.18 -25.09 -34.06
C PRO A 376 9.11 -26.01 -35.28
N GLU A 377 9.92 -25.70 -36.28
CA GLU A 377 10.36 -26.66 -37.30
C GLU A 377 11.60 -27.42 -36.82
N ASN A 378 11.89 -28.56 -37.44
CA ASN A 378 13.02 -29.38 -37.04
C ASN A 378 14.34 -28.65 -37.34
N ASN A 379 15.21 -28.54 -36.34
CA ASN A 379 16.49 -27.81 -36.33
C ASN A 379 16.40 -26.29 -36.16
N ASP A 380 15.23 -25.71 -35.88
CA ASP A 380 15.13 -24.29 -35.50
C ASP A 380 16.08 -23.98 -34.34
N GLN A 381 16.84 -22.88 -34.47
CA GLN A 381 17.72 -22.39 -33.41
C GLN A 381 17.06 -21.26 -32.62
N ILE A 382 16.66 -21.57 -31.39
CA ILE A 382 16.05 -20.61 -30.48
C ILE A 382 17.15 -19.96 -29.65
N SER A 383 17.17 -18.63 -29.61
CA SER A 383 18.03 -17.83 -28.73
C SER A 383 17.32 -16.53 -28.31
N LEU A 384 17.95 -15.76 -27.42
CA LEU A 384 17.37 -14.56 -26.83
C LEU A 384 18.45 -13.50 -26.61
N ILE A 385 18.12 -12.24 -26.91
CA ILE A 385 18.91 -11.07 -26.50
C ILE A 385 18.20 -10.40 -25.33
N LEU A 386 18.92 -10.21 -24.22
CA LEU A 386 18.50 -9.45 -23.06
C LEU A 386 19.15 -8.06 -23.07
N THR A 387 18.34 -7.02 -23.05
CA THR A 387 18.77 -5.66 -22.72
C THR A 387 18.40 -5.38 -21.27
N SER A 388 19.40 -5.26 -20.39
CA SER A 388 19.18 -4.98 -18.97
C SER A 388 18.80 -3.51 -18.75
N SER A 389 17.92 -3.28 -17.78
CA SER A 389 17.54 -1.93 -17.33
C SER A 389 18.34 -1.46 -16.10
N GLU A 390 19.32 -2.24 -15.64
CA GLU A 390 20.18 -1.82 -14.53
C GLU A 390 21.00 -0.59 -14.96
N PRO A 391 21.12 0.43 -14.09
CA PRO A 391 21.70 1.72 -14.46
C PRO A 391 23.19 1.65 -14.75
N CYS A 392 23.90 0.68 -14.15
CA CYS A 392 25.34 0.53 -14.23
C CYS A 392 25.69 -0.88 -14.71
N THR A 393 25.60 -1.07 -16.02
CA THR A 393 25.87 -2.37 -16.65
C THR A 393 27.16 -2.37 -17.46
N LEU A 394 27.83 -3.51 -17.46
CA LEU A 394 28.91 -3.83 -18.41
C LEU A 394 28.36 -4.82 -19.45
N GLU A 395 28.77 -4.66 -20.71
CA GLU A 395 28.42 -5.60 -21.80
C GLU A 395 26.91 -5.79 -22.02
N ASN A 396 26.13 -4.71 -22.02
CA ASN A 396 24.68 -4.71 -22.26
C ASN A 396 24.40 -4.20 -23.69
N PRO A 397 23.70 -4.95 -24.57
CA PRO A 397 22.93 -6.17 -24.31
C PRO A 397 23.76 -7.48 -24.33
N VAL A 398 23.21 -8.53 -23.71
CA VAL A 398 23.79 -9.89 -23.67
C VAL A 398 22.91 -10.90 -24.40
N GLN A 399 23.54 -11.93 -25.00
CA GLN A 399 22.86 -13.01 -25.70
C GLN A 399 22.87 -14.30 -24.87
N SER A 400 21.79 -15.09 -24.96
CA SER A 400 21.65 -16.39 -24.28
C SER A 400 22.46 -17.51 -24.94
N ASN A 401 22.41 -18.70 -24.34
CA ASN A 401 22.68 -19.95 -25.06
C ASN A 401 21.67 -20.15 -26.22
N SER A 402 22.02 -21.04 -27.17
CA SER A 402 21.11 -21.47 -28.25
C SER A 402 20.56 -22.87 -27.94
N LEU A 403 19.26 -23.07 -28.15
CA LEU A 403 18.61 -24.38 -28.11
C LEU A 403 18.21 -24.77 -29.54
N THR A 404 18.44 -26.02 -29.93
CA THR A 404 18.01 -26.55 -31.22
C THR A 404 16.76 -27.38 -31.03
N ALA A 405 15.69 -27.06 -31.72
CA ALA A 405 14.45 -27.83 -31.66
C ALA A 405 14.62 -29.19 -32.38
N VAL A 406 14.19 -30.26 -31.72
CA VAL A 406 14.08 -31.59 -32.32
C VAL A 406 12.60 -31.88 -32.52
N VAL A 407 12.18 -31.89 -33.78
CA VAL A 407 10.76 -32.03 -34.16
C VAL A 407 10.60 -33.27 -35.03
N ASN A 408 9.81 -34.21 -34.54
CA ASN A 408 9.50 -35.46 -35.23
C ASN A 408 8.30 -35.28 -36.15
N ALA A 409 8.46 -35.62 -37.41
CA ALA A 409 7.37 -35.64 -38.37
C ALA A 409 6.25 -36.58 -37.90
N LEU A 410 5.00 -36.18 -38.12
CA LEU A 410 3.85 -37.07 -37.92
C LEU A 410 3.94 -38.26 -38.90
N PRO A 411 3.57 -39.49 -38.49
CA PRO A 411 3.53 -40.60 -39.42
C PRO A 411 2.50 -40.35 -40.53
N VAL A 412 2.87 -40.69 -41.77
CA VAL A 412 1.95 -40.66 -42.91
C VAL A 412 1.08 -41.91 -42.85
N VAL A 413 -0.14 -41.76 -42.34
CA VAL A 413 -1.08 -42.88 -42.15
C VAL A 413 -2.07 -42.94 -43.30
N SER A 414 -2.26 -44.13 -43.85
CA SER A 414 -3.23 -44.37 -44.92
C SER A 414 -3.97 -45.67 -44.70
N TRP A 415 -5.25 -45.68 -45.05
CA TRP A 415 -6.08 -46.88 -45.08
C TRP A 415 -7.14 -46.70 -46.15
N THR A 416 -6.73 -46.91 -47.40
CA THR A 416 -7.53 -46.56 -48.58
C THR A 416 -8.37 -47.71 -49.11
N PHE A 417 -8.14 -48.93 -48.61
CA PHE A 417 -8.80 -50.12 -49.12
C PHE A 417 -8.90 -51.21 -48.04
N PHE A 418 -10.06 -51.84 -47.96
CA PHE A 418 -10.32 -53.06 -47.22
C PHE A 418 -11.34 -53.89 -48.01
N GLU A 419 -11.09 -55.19 -48.19
CA GLU A 419 -12.01 -56.09 -48.88
C GLU A 419 -12.42 -57.25 -47.95
N PRO A 420 -13.71 -57.58 -47.85
CA PRO A 420 -14.84 -56.88 -48.48
C PRO A 420 -15.16 -55.53 -47.80
N ASP A 421 -15.44 -54.49 -48.60
CA ASP A 421 -15.90 -53.17 -48.10
C ASP A 421 -17.38 -53.16 -47.70
N THR A 422 -18.13 -54.18 -48.16
CA THR A 422 -19.52 -54.46 -47.81
C THR A 422 -19.63 -55.81 -47.12
N LEU A 423 -20.18 -55.84 -45.91
CA LEU A 423 -20.35 -57.05 -45.10
C LEU A 423 -21.83 -57.30 -44.82
N CYS A 424 -22.25 -58.55 -44.77
CA CYS A 424 -23.60 -58.86 -44.31
C CYS A 424 -23.67 -58.84 -42.78
N GLU A 425 -24.75 -58.32 -42.20
CA GLU A 425 -24.99 -58.29 -40.75
C GLU A 425 -24.86 -59.68 -40.10
N ALA A 426 -25.27 -60.73 -40.83
CA ALA A 426 -25.24 -62.12 -40.37
C ALA A 426 -23.89 -62.85 -40.61
N TRP A 427 -22.89 -62.18 -41.19
CA TRP A 427 -21.58 -62.80 -41.40
C TRP A 427 -20.77 -62.91 -40.11
N GLU A 428 -19.83 -63.85 -40.11
CA GLU A 428 -18.82 -63.95 -39.05
C GLU A 428 -17.98 -62.66 -38.99
N SER A 429 -17.39 -62.40 -37.82
CA SER A 429 -16.54 -61.23 -37.64
C SER A 429 -15.30 -61.31 -38.53
N VAL A 430 -14.92 -60.19 -39.16
CA VAL A 430 -13.77 -60.11 -40.06
C VAL A 430 -12.58 -59.47 -39.37
N GLN A 431 -11.37 -59.90 -39.73
CA GLN A 431 -10.16 -59.25 -39.26
C GLN A 431 -9.85 -58.02 -40.12
N LEU A 432 -9.77 -56.85 -39.50
CA LEU A 432 -9.37 -55.60 -40.15
C LEU A 432 -7.88 -55.66 -40.53
N SER A 433 -7.58 -55.18 -41.75
CA SER A 433 -6.23 -55.15 -42.31
C SER A 433 -6.11 -54.04 -43.36
N GLY A 434 -4.88 -53.80 -43.86
CA GLY A 434 -4.61 -52.84 -44.92
C GLY A 434 -4.28 -51.41 -44.47
N GLY A 435 -4.35 -51.11 -43.17
CA GLY A 435 -3.82 -49.86 -42.61
C GLY A 435 -2.29 -49.82 -42.68
N LEU A 436 -1.74 -48.70 -43.13
CA LEU A 436 -0.31 -48.44 -43.27
C LEU A 436 0.09 -47.17 -42.51
N PRO A 437 1.26 -47.13 -41.82
CA PRO A 437 2.20 -48.24 -41.60
C PRO A 437 1.59 -49.38 -40.77
N GLU A 438 2.11 -50.60 -40.86
CA GLU A 438 1.59 -51.75 -40.09
C GLU A 438 1.79 -51.59 -38.57
N GLY A 439 0.92 -52.20 -37.77
CA GLY A 439 1.04 -52.23 -36.30
C GLY A 439 0.18 -51.19 -35.55
N GLY A 440 -0.62 -50.40 -36.26
CA GLY A 440 -1.62 -49.50 -35.67
C GLY A 440 -2.87 -50.23 -35.20
N ASN A 441 -3.77 -49.48 -34.57
CA ASN A 441 -4.99 -49.99 -33.95
C ASN A 441 -6.23 -49.49 -34.72
N TYR A 442 -7.21 -50.38 -34.90
CA TYR A 442 -8.51 -50.03 -35.45
C TYR A 442 -9.51 -49.71 -34.32
N SER A 443 -10.37 -48.74 -34.56
CA SER A 443 -11.45 -48.37 -33.65
C SER A 443 -12.70 -47.92 -34.41
N GLY A 444 -13.87 -48.10 -33.82
CA GLY A 444 -15.16 -47.79 -34.45
C GLY A 444 -16.27 -48.71 -33.96
N ALA A 445 -17.51 -48.46 -34.40
CA ALA A 445 -18.65 -49.31 -34.07
C ALA A 445 -18.41 -50.75 -34.57
N GLY A 446 -18.71 -51.75 -33.74
CA GLY A 446 -18.47 -53.16 -34.05
C GLY A 446 -17.00 -53.61 -34.02
N VAL A 447 -16.03 -52.73 -33.72
CA VAL A 447 -14.61 -53.09 -33.65
C VAL A 447 -14.21 -53.50 -32.23
N SER A 448 -13.58 -54.66 -32.08
CA SER A 448 -12.93 -55.11 -30.85
C SER A 448 -11.55 -55.68 -31.18
N GLY A 449 -10.48 -55.03 -30.71
CA GLY A 449 -9.13 -55.31 -31.19
C GLY A 449 -9.02 -55.02 -32.70
N ASN A 450 -8.50 -55.97 -33.46
CA ASN A 450 -8.45 -55.88 -34.93
C ASN A 450 -9.60 -56.64 -35.61
N ILE A 451 -10.72 -56.85 -34.91
CA ILE A 451 -11.87 -57.62 -35.41
C ILE A 451 -13.09 -56.71 -35.52
N PHE A 452 -13.68 -56.65 -36.71
CA PHE A 452 -14.96 -56.00 -36.95
C PHE A 452 -16.09 -57.03 -36.96
N ASN A 453 -17.10 -56.81 -36.13
CA ASN A 453 -18.30 -57.64 -36.05
C ASN A 453 -19.50 -56.91 -36.69
N PRO A 454 -19.96 -57.35 -37.88
CA PRO A 454 -21.08 -56.71 -38.58
C PRO A 454 -22.39 -56.72 -37.78
N THR A 455 -22.68 -57.79 -37.03
CA THR A 455 -23.88 -57.90 -36.19
C THR A 455 -23.87 -56.87 -35.05
N THR A 456 -22.71 -56.66 -34.43
CA THR A 456 -22.56 -55.65 -33.36
C THR A 456 -22.60 -54.24 -33.91
N ALA A 457 -22.07 -54.00 -35.12
CA ALA A 457 -22.15 -52.71 -35.79
C ALA A 457 -23.59 -52.39 -36.23
N GLY A 458 -24.35 -53.40 -36.68
CA GLY A 458 -25.69 -53.25 -37.25
C GLY A 458 -25.66 -52.73 -38.69
N PRO A 459 -26.80 -52.75 -39.41
CA PRO A 459 -26.86 -52.33 -40.81
C PRO A 459 -26.61 -50.82 -40.97
N GLY A 460 -25.89 -50.44 -42.04
CA GLY A 460 -25.55 -49.05 -42.34
C GLY A 460 -24.06 -48.81 -42.60
N ASN A 461 -23.68 -47.54 -42.75
CA ASN A 461 -22.30 -47.13 -43.02
C ASN A 461 -21.57 -46.80 -41.72
N HIS A 462 -20.45 -47.48 -41.47
CA HIS A 462 -19.63 -47.35 -40.26
C HIS A 462 -18.26 -46.80 -40.62
N GLN A 463 -17.95 -45.61 -40.11
CA GLN A 463 -16.60 -45.05 -40.22
C GLN A 463 -15.70 -45.73 -39.18
N ILE A 464 -14.67 -46.40 -39.66
CA ILE A 464 -13.65 -47.05 -38.85
C ILE A 464 -12.37 -46.21 -38.94
N THR A 465 -11.73 -45.98 -37.81
CA THR A 465 -10.49 -45.20 -37.69
C THR A 465 -9.32 -46.11 -37.43
N TYR A 466 -8.27 -45.96 -38.24
CA TYR A 466 -6.96 -46.59 -38.04
C TYR A 466 -5.99 -45.56 -37.47
N THR A 467 -5.45 -45.83 -36.27
CA THR A 467 -4.52 -44.95 -35.56
C THR A 467 -3.16 -45.63 -35.46
N TYR A 468 -2.09 -44.91 -35.82
CA TYR A 468 -0.73 -45.41 -35.76
C TYR A 468 0.17 -44.43 -35.00
N GLU A 469 1.03 -44.98 -34.15
CA GLU A 469 2.07 -44.28 -33.38
C GLU A 469 3.43 -44.73 -33.90
N ASN A 470 4.30 -43.78 -34.26
CA ASN A 470 5.66 -44.10 -34.71
C ASN A 470 6.62 -44.35 -33.53
N GLU A 471 7.87 -44.70 -33.83
CA GLU A 471 8.91 -44.99 -32.82
C GLU A 471 9.22 -43.80 -31.88
N ASN A 472 8.90 -42.58 -32.32
CA ASN A 472 9.12 -41.35 -31.56
C ASN A 472 7.86 -40.88 -30.81
N GLY A 473 6.81 -41.72 -30.75
CA GLY A 473 5.57 -41.44 -30.04
C GLY A 473 4.58 -40.51 -30.76
N CYS A 474 4.82 -40.17 -32.03
CA CYS A 474 3.93 -39.30 -32.80
C CYS A 474 2.80 -40.09 -33.43
N ILE A 475 1.58 -39.57 -33.26
CA ILE A 475 0.34 -40.27 -33.63
C ILE A 475 -0.32 -39.58 -34.82
N SER A 476 -0.77 -40.38 -35.79
CA SER A 476 -1.63 -39.94 -36.88
C SER A 476 -2.68 -41.01 -37.18
N GLN A 477 -3.70 -40.65 -37.95
CA GLN A 477 -4.84 -41.53 -38.23
C GLN A 477 -5.36 -41.40 -39.66
N ALA A 478 -5.94 -42.48 -40.16
CA ALA A 478 -6.75 -42.53 -41.37
C ALA A 478 -8.12 -43.13 -41.05
N SER A 479 -9.11 -42.94 -41.92
CA SER A 479 -10.43 -43.55 -41.74
C SER A 479 -10.94 -44.17 -43.03
N PHE A 480 -11.65 -45.28 -42.88
CA PHE A 480 -12.29 -46.01 -43.96
C PHE A 480 -13.75 -46.29 -43.59
N ASN A 481 -14.66 -46.25 -44.57
CA ASN A 481 -16.07 -46.50 -44.35
C ASN A 481 -16.40 -47.94 -44.75
N LEU A 482 -16.94 -48.73 -43.82
CA LEU A 482 -17.46 -50.07 -44.08
C LEU A 482 -18.99 -50.03 -44.15
N PHE A 483 -19.57 -50.72 -45.12
CA PHE A 483 -21.01 -50.83 -45.23
C PHE A 483 -21.49 -52.20 -44.73
N VAL A 484 -22.50 -52.22 -43.87
CA VAL A 484 -23.14 -53.46 -43.39
C VAL A 484 -24.55 -53.58 -43.99
N ASP A 485 -24.79 -54.66 -44.74
CA ASP A 485 -26.06 -54.94 -45.42
C ASP A 485 -26.85 -56.07 -44.74
N ILE A 486 -28.18 -56.07 -44.91
CA ILE A 486 -29.06 -57.13 -44.40
C ILE A 486 -29.18 -58.21 -45.48
N CYS A 487 -28.31 -59.21 -45.41
CA CYS A 487 -28.36 -60.34 -46.36
C CYS A 487 -29.31 -61.42 -45.81
N GLU A 488 -30.48 -61.59 -46.43
CA GLU A 488 -31.39 -62.69 -46.11
C GLU A 488 -30.87 -64.00 -46.73
N ASP A 489 -30.54 -64.98 -45.88
CA ASP A 489 -29.96 -66.28 -46.24
C ASP A 489 -30.88 -67.12 -47.16
N ILE A 490 -30.48 -67.34 -48.42
CA ILE A 490 -30.84 -68.59 -49.11
C ILE A 490 -29.81 -69.65 -48.72
N LYS A 491 -30.22 -70.58 -47.86
CA LYS A 491 -29.43 -71.70 -47.34
C LYS A 491 -28.82 -72.54 -48.48
N ILE A 492 -27.51 -72.41 -48.70
CA ILE A 492 -26.73 -73.18 -49.69
C ILE A 492 -26.57 -74.63 -49.19
N ILE A 493 -27.12 -75.61 -49.91
CA ILE A 493 -27.09 -77.04 -49.52
C ILE A 493 -25.75 -77.73 -49.93
N LYS A 494 -24.90 -77.07 -50.72
CA LYS A 494 -23.51 -77.49 -51.01
C LYS A 494 -22.73 -76.32 -51.61
N SER A 495 -21.54 -76.01 -51.08
CA SER A 495 -20.63 -75.04 -51.69
C SER A 495 -20.03 -75.63 -52.96
N TYR A 496 -20.25 -74.97 -54.09
CA TYR A 496 -19.43 -75.12 -55.29
C TYR A 496 -18.70 -73.79 -55.48
N SER A 497 -17.38 -73.80 -55.39
CA SER A 497 -16.49 -72.64 -55.63
C SER A 497 -16.59 -72.06 -57.04
N ASP A 498 -17.36 -72.69 -57.92
CA ASP A 498 -17.32 -72.45 -59.36
C ASP A 498 -18.61 -71.85 -59.90
N ILE A 499 -19.49 -71.29 -59.04
CA ILE A 499 -20.68 -70.55 -59.46
C ILE A 499 -20.45 -69.05 -59.29
N TYR A 500 -20.24 -68.33 -60.41
CA TYR A 500 -20.00 -66.88 -60.37
C TYR A 500 -20.42 -66.16 -61.66
N PRO A 501 -20.73 -64.85 -61.57
CA PRO A 501 -21.04 -64.14 -60.32
C PRO A 501 -22.41 -64.53 -59.75
N ASN A 502 -22.53 -64.61 -58.42
CA ASN A 502 -23.79 -64.75 -57.70
C ASN A 502 -23.78 -63.81 -56.48
N PRO A 503 -24.65 -62.79 -56.40
CA PRO A 503 -25.76 -62.48 -57.32
C PRO A 503 -25.32 -61.98 -58.72
N THR A 504 -26.21 -62.08 -59.72
CA THR A 504 -26.00 -61.48 -61.05
C THR A 504 -27.32 -61.14 -61.72
N SER A 505 -27.29 -60.14 -62.61
CA SER A 505 -28.39 -59.78 -63.52
C SER A 505 -28.18 -60.29 -64.95
N GLY A 506 -27.07 -61.00 -65.20
CA GLY A 506 -26.65 -61.45 -66.51
C GLY A 506 -26.28 -62.94 -66.55
N ILE A 507 -25.15 -63.26 -67.17
CA ILE A 507 -24.68 -64.64 -67.34
C ILE A 507 -24.18 -65.19 -66.00
N ILE A 508 -24.66 -66.38 -65.63
CA ILE A 508 -24.14 -67.19 -64.53
C ILE A 508 -23.22 -68.26 -65.12
N THR A 509 -21.99 -68.34 -64.63
CA THR A 509 -21.06 -69.44 -64.95
C THR A 509 -21.18 -70.51 -63.87
N ILE A 510 -21.30 -71.77 -64.28
CA ILE A 510 -21.31 -72.93 -63.39
C ILE A 510 -20.15 -73.84 -63.82
N GLY A 511 -19.07 -73.85 -63.04
CA GLY A 511 -17.99 -74.81 -63.21
C GLY A 511 -18.36 -76.17 -62.60
N MET A 512 -18.05 -77.24 -63.33
CA MET A 512 -18.29 -78.61 -62.89
C MET A 512 -16.96 -79.30 -62.68
N ASN A 513 -16.77 -79.86 -61.49
CA ASN A 513 -15.62 -80.69 -61.18
C ASN A 513 -15.93 -82.15 -61.53
N ASN A 514 -15.15 -82.70 -62.47
CA ASN A 514 -15.24 -84.04 -63.07
C ASN A 514 -16.29 -84.16 -64.21
N ASN A 515 -16.04 -85.07 -65.17
CA ASN A 515 -16.85 -85.36 -66.38
C ASN A 515 -18.27 -85.91 -66.08
N GLN A 516 -18.98 -85.33 -65.11
CA GLN A 516 -20.36 -85.64 -64.81
C GLN A 516 -21.26 -84.95 -65.85
N GLU A 517 -22.29 -85.67 -66.27
CA GLU A 517 -23.29 -85.16 -67.19
C GLU A 517 -24.33 -84.34 -66.42
N ILE A 518 -24.66 -83.15 -66.93
CA ILE A 518 -25.73 -82.33 -66.36
C ILE A 518 -27.07 -82.97 -66.72
N LEU A 519 -27.73 -83.56 -65.72
CA LEU A 519 -29.08 -84.08 -65.89
C LEU A 519 -30.12 -82.96 -65.91
N ASN A 520 -30.07 -82.00 -64.98
CA ASN A 520 -31.03 -80.89 -64.88
C ASN A 520 -30.35 -79.65 -64.27
N ILE A 521 -30.70 -78.46 -64.77
CA ILE A 521 -30.39 -77.16 -64.15
C ILE A 521 -31.70 -76.44 -63.85
N GLU A 522 -31.87 -75.95 -62.63
CA GLU A 522 -32.91 -75.02 -62.23
C GLU A 522 -32.29 -73.84 -61.47
N VAL A 523 -32.55 -72.62 -61.91
CA VAL A 523 -32.09 -71.37 -61.27
C VAL A 523 -33.31 -70.67 -60.71
N TYR A 524 -33.20 -70.19 -59.48
CA TYR A 524 -34.23 -69.45 -58.77
C TYR A 524 -33.77 -68.03 -58.51
N ASN A 525 -34.67 -67.05 -58.57
CA ASN A 525 -34.37 -65.70 -58.07
C ASN A 525 -34.44 -65.67 -56.53
N SER A 526 -34.09 -64.52 -55.95
CA SER A 526 -34.11 -64.28 -54.51
C SER A 526 -35.48 -64.48 -53.84
N LEU A 527 -36.57 -64.51 -54.61
CA LEU A 527 -37.94 -64.78 -54.13
C LEU A 527 -38.31 -66.27 -54.22
N GLY A 528 -37.37 -67.15 -54.59
CA GLY A 528 -37.61 -68.59 -54.75
C GLY A 528 -38.40 -68.94 -56.01
N MET A 529 -38.56 -68.02 -56.96
CA MET A 529 -39.22 -68.29 -58.24
C MET A 529 -38.22 -68.82 -59.27
N THR A 530 -38.57 -69.87 -60.01
CA THR A 530 -37.73 -70.42 -61.08
C THR A 530 -37.58 -69.40 -62.21
N VAL A 531 -36.35 -68.96 -62.49
CA VAL A 531 -36.03 -68.04 -63.59
C VAL A 531 -35.37 -68.72 -64.79
N TYR A 532 -34.80 -69.92 -64.60
CA TYR A 532 -34.24 -70.70 -65.69
C TYR A 532 -34.35 -72.20 -65.39
N LYS A 533 -34.69 -73.00 -66.40
CA LYS A 533 -34.74 -74.46 -66.31
C LYS A 533 -34.26 -75.11 -67.61
N LYS A 534 -33.35 -76.08 -67.52
CA LYS A 534 -32.86 -76.89 -68.65
C LYS A 534 -32.72 -78.35 -68.23
N GLN A 535 -33.29 -79.26 -69.02
CA GLN A 535 -33.05 -80.70 -68.87
C GLN A 535 -31.96 -81.16 -69.85
N GLY A 536 -31.10 -82.07 -69.40
CA GLY A 536 -30.04 -82.69 -70.21
C GLY A 536 -30.64 -83.48 -71.37
N SER A 537 -29.99 -83.42 -72.53
CA SER A 537 -30.37 -84.11 -73.77
C SER A 537 -29.79 -85.51 -73.85
#